data_AF-L0F617-F1
#
_entry.id   AF-L0F617-F1
#
_cell.length_a   1.000
_cell.length_b   1.000
_cell.length_c   1.000
_cell.angle_alpha   90.00
_cell.angle_beta   90.00
_cell.angle_gamma   90.00
#
_symmetry.space_group_name_H-M   'P 1'
#
loop_
_entity.id
_entity.type
_entity.pdbx_description
1 polymer ?
#
loop_
_entity_poly.entity_id
_entity_poly.type
_entity_poly.pdbx_seq_one_letter_code
_entity_poly.pdbx_strand_id
1 'polypeptide(L)'
;MTNDNQQKNTPSAEDLVDVFINDLNQEQQLKPKKTTADTEEATAKVTYEISTKAIGGVSKDATEDVRELQAIAQILIKESSPIEGPSEDFIASLWQKLEPLEKGQEKTHELSPFYANNNLSRTPSPSPVKKKFLPWAGLVASILVFLFFFSTWSGSSQNIVLAMEDSVKKLENYHGILEKTSTNEAGERQFQIRTEIWSVGENYATQTQDGILTVNNGETRWRTNSATKEISLLPIYADPHDFDLQKEAAKALSYPHQILGEETIAGRVATHIEIQPPGGLPYSLWIDQETHLPIQLQTALQKSLQTTYTYISLATNTTIPEDIFAYNPPQDYRVVDNTNDQLVASLEEAIQVSGLAPLELTTTPRRIFAAPERIVFDFEDTIIIQSKATGALVIDPLAALGQAEGGPLEILPNSLRWLQKDLEIQVQGKRFEELARQLTYTLDLTPQAKPLPPEKTMIKLPIDLEIVKNNQQQVDSGSSPWQLDPVQVAFTFIALQISPEGIVGEPPLDYDTLTMIENDGKKAVVQAAEGPVKAVYLERLIRQDETGIWTVTGYLAR
;
A
#
# COMPACT_ATOMS: atom_id res chain seq x y z
N MET A 1 75.24 12.96 1.96
CA MET A 1 73.96 13.36 1.35
C MET A 1 73.90 12.72 -0.03
N THR A 2 73.05 11.71 -0.26
CA THR A 2 71.77 11.78 -1.01
C THR A 2 71.14 10.38 -1.07
N ASN A 3 69.82 10.39 -1.18
CA ASN A 3 68.84 9.30 -1.11
C ASN A 3 69.05 8.12 -2.06
N ASP A 4 68.54 6.96 -1.63
CA ASP A 4 67.99 5.96 -2.56
C ASP A 4 66.63 5.44 -2.03
N ASN A 5 65.67 5.35 -2.94
CA ASN A 5 64.23 5.24 -2.69
C ASN A 5 63.77 3.83 -3.12
N GLN A 6 63.29 3.00 -2.19
CA GLN A 6 62.70 1.69 -2.49
C GLN A 6 61.17 1.76 -2.50
N GLN A 7 60.59 1.49 -3.66
CA GLN A 7 59.16 1.35 -3.90
C GLN A 7 58.79 -0.15 -3.76
N LYS A 8 57.91 -0.47 -2.80
CA LYS A 8 57.35 -1.82 -2.61
C LYS A 8 56.20 -2.03 -3.59
N ASN A 9 56.23 -3.15 -4.33
CA ASN A 9 55.12 -3.60 -5.17
C ASN A 9 54.03 -4.25 -4.30
N THR A 10 52.79 -3.79 -4.49
CA THR A 10 51.56 -4.39 -3.95
C THR A 10 51.05 -5.42 -4.97
N PRO A 11 50.60 -6.63 -4.56
CA PRO A 11 50.09 -7.63 -5.49
C PRO A 11 48.80 -7.17 -6.18
N SER A 12 48.58 -7.65 -7.40
CA SER A 12 47.37 -7.43 -8.17
C SER A 12 46.16 -8.10 -7.48
N ALA A 13 44.97 -7.56 -7.69
CA ALA A 13 43.72 -8.17 -7.20
C ALA A 13 43.52 -9.60 -7.73
N GLU A 14 44.05 -9.91 -8.92
CA GLU A 14 44.01 -11.26 -9.51
C GLU A 14 44.94 -12.24 -8.74
N ASP A 15 46.10 -11.78 -8.26
CA ASP A 15 47.03 -12.61 -7.48
C ASP A 15 46.44 -13.01 -6.11
N LEU A 16 45.55 -12.18 -5.56
CA LEU A 16 44.89 -12.45 -4.27
C LEU A 16 43.71 -13.42 -4.42
N VAL A 17 43.06 -13.45 -5.58
CA VAL A 17 41.94 -14.37 -5.87
C VAL A 17 42.46 -15.80 -6.06
N ASP A 18 43.59 -15.98 -6.75
CA ASP A 18 44.18 -17.30 -6.97
C ASP A 18 44.77 -17.92 -5.69
N VAL A 19 45.23 -17.11 -4.75
CA VAL A 19 45.63 -17.56 -3.40
C VAL A 19 44.42 -17.99 -2.60
N PHE A 20 43.31 -17.25 -2.68
CA PHE A 20 42.08 -17.53 -1.93
C PHE A 20 41.37 -18.81 -2.42
N ILE A 21 41.35 -19.05 -3.75
CA ILE A 21 40.77 -20.26 -4.34
C ILE A 21 41.62 -21.51 -4.01
N ASN A 22 42.93 -21.38 -3.88
CA ASN A 22 43.80 -22.49 -3.50
C ASN A 22 43.67 -22.86 -2.01
N ASP A 23 43.49 -21.87 -1.12
CA ASP A 23 43.28 -22.13 0.31
C ASP A 23 41.91 -22.79 0.58
N LEU A 24 40.85 -22.38 -0.13
CA LEU A 24 39.51 -22.99 -0.04
C LEU A 24 39.49 -24.46 -0.49
N ASN A 25 40.30 -24.82 -1.49
CA ASN A 25 40.39 -26.20 -1.98
C ASN A 25 41.24 -27.11 -1.08
N GLN A 26 42.14 -26.56 -0.26
CA GLN A 26 42.88 -27.35 0.75
C GLN A 26 42.04 -27.66 2.00
N GLU A 27 41.13 -26.78 2.42
CA GLU A 27 40.29 -27.03 3.59
C GLU A 27 39.17 -28.06 3.36
N GLN A 28 38.72 -28.28 2.12
CA GLN A 28 37.67 -29.26 1.82
C GLN A 28 38.15 -30.73 1.77
N GLN A 29 39.46 -31.00 1.77
CA GLN A 29 39.98 -32.38 1.68
C GLN A 29 40.27 -33.07 3.02
N LEU A 30 40.07 -32.40 4.16
CA LEU A 30 40.40 -32.95 5.49
C LEU A 30 39.31 -32.65 6.54
N LYS A 31 38.17 -33.39 6.51
CA LYS A 31 37.44 -33.97 7.68
C LYS A 31 35.97 -34.34 7.35
N PRO A 32 35.35 -35.28 8.10
CA PRO A 32 34.10 -35.93 7.69
C PRO A 32 32.83 -35.19 8.12
N LYS A 33 31.76 -35.45 7.36
CA LYS A 33 30.33 -35.08 7.50
C LYS A 33 29.90 -34.57 8.89
N LYS A 34 29.48 -33.30 8.93
CA LYS A 34 28.69 -32.69 10.02
C LYS A 34 27.30 -32.28 9.52
N THR A 35 26.37 -32.23 10.46
CA THR A 35 24.92 -32.02 10.30
C THR A 35 24.53 -30.60 9.86
N THR A 36 23.35 -30.50 9.24
CA THR A 36 22.75 -29.35 8.55
C THR A 36 22.67 -28.05 9.37
N ALA A 37 22.69 -28.11 10.70
CA ALA A 37 22.66 -26.92 11.56
C ALA A 37 24.00 -26.17 11.62
N ASP A 38 25.13 -26.86 11.47
CA ASP A 38 26.46 -26.22 11.49
C ASP A 38 26.76 -25.52 10.14
N THR A 39 26.05 -25.88 9.07
CA THR A 39 26.21 -25.31 7.73
C THR A 39 25.46 -23.98 7.57
N GLU A 40 24.30 -23.81 8.23
CA GLU A 40 23.56 -22.54 8.22
C GLU A 40 24.30 -21.43 8.98
N GLU A 41 24.94 -21.75 10.11
CA GLU A 41 25.72 -20.78 10.88
C GLU A 41 27.00 -20.35 10.14
N ALA A 42 27.66 -21.27 9.42
CA ALA A 42 28.81 -20.96 8.59
C ALA A 42 28.43 -20.12 7.35
N THR A 43 27.28 -20.38 6.73
CA THR A 43 26.79 -19.64 5.56
C THR A 43 26.30 -18.24 5.94
N ALA A 44 25.68 -18.08 7.12
CA ALA A 44 25.31 -16.77 7.67
C ALA A 44 26.53 -15.91 8.00
N LYS A 45 27.60 -16.51 8.53
CA LYS A 45 28.83 -15.80 8.89
C LYS A 45 29.64 -15.35 7.67
N VAL A 46 29.69 -16.17 6.61
CA VAL A 46 30.33 -15.82 5.34
C VAL A 46 29.51 -14.75 4.58
N THR A 47 28.18 -14.84 4.59
CA THR A 47 27.32 -13.80 3.99
C THR A 47 27.44 -12.45 4.72
N TYR A 48 27.61 -12.47 6.04
CA TYR A 48 27.84 -11.26 6.85
C TYR A 48 29.23 -10.64 6.63
N GLU A 49 30.27 -11.44 6.47
CA GLU A 49 31.62 -10.93 6.18
C GLU A 49 31.77 -10.44 4.72
N ILE A 50 31.02 -11.02 3.78
CA ILE A 50 30.97 -10.55 2.40
C ILE A 50 30.17 -9.25 2.30
N SER A 51 29.04 -9.10 3.01
CA SER A 51 28.25 -7.87 2.98
C SER A 51 28.98 -6.69 3.63
N THR A 52 29.74 -6.94 4.70
CA THR A 52 30.54 -5.91 5.39
C THR A 52 31.84 -5.54 4.65
N LYS A 53 32.36 -6.40 3.77
CA LYS A 53 33.52 -6.08 2.91
C LYS A 53 33.14 -5.51 1.54
N ALA A 54 31.96 -5.85 1.00
CA ALA A 54 31.46 -5.31 -0.26
C ALA A 54 30.90 -3.89 -0.11
N ILE A 55 30.40 -3.54 1.08
CA ILE A 55 29.93 -2.19 1.41
C ILE A 55 31.02 -1.55 2.28
N GLY A 56 32.03 -1.00 1.62
CA GLY A 56 33.13 -0.32 2.28
C GLY A 56 32.66 0.90 3.09
N GLY A 57 32.59 0.71 4.41
CA GLY A 57 32.73 1.76 5.42
C GLY A 57 31.54 2.67 5.66
N VAL A 58 30.64 2.31 6.58
CA VAL A 58 29.73 3.26 7.23
C VAL A 58 29.70 3.03 8.74
N SER A 59 29.74 4.14 9.48
CA SER A 59 29.79 4.25 10.93
C SER A 59 28.60 3.57 11.65
N LYS A 60 28.80 3.18 12.91
CA LYS A 60 27.74 2.68 13.82
C LYS A 60 26.66 3.71 14.18
N ASP A 61 26.77 4.95 13.69
CA ASP A 61 25.92 6.09 14.03
C ASP A 61 24.83 6.42 12.98
N ALA A 62 24.42 5.46 12.14
CA ALA A 62 23.33 5.68 11.19
C ALA A 62 22.01 6.07 11.90
N THR A 63 21.43 7.20 11.50
CA THR A 63 20.16 7.74 12.02
C THR A 63 18.97 6.84 11.66
N GLU A 64 17.85 6.97 12.39
CA GLU A 64 16.61 6.21 12.16
C GLU A 64 16.17 6.27 10.68
N ASP A 65 16.26 7.46 10.06
CA ASP A 65 15.94 7.70 8.65
C ASP A 65 16.81 6.86 7.69
N VAL A 66 18.09 6.65 8.01
CA VAL A 66 18.99 5.82 7.21
C VAL A 66 18.60 4.34 7.33
N ARG A 67 18.07 3.91 8.48
CA ARG A 67 17.58 2.54 8.67
C ARG A 67 16.26 2.30 7.95
N GLU A 68 15.35 3.27 7.94
CA GLU A 68 14.11 3.19 7.16
C GLU A 68 14.40 3.11 5.65
N LEU A 69 15.36 3.88 5.15
CA LEU A 69 15.77 3.84 3.75
C LEU A 69 16.48 2.54 3.37
N GLN A 70 17.27 1.97 4.29
CA GLN A 70 17.84 0.63 4.12
C GLN A 70 16.75 -0.45 4.10
N ALA A 71 15.70 -0.33 4.90
CA ALA A 71 14.56 -1.23 4.87
C ALA A 71 13.80 -1.14 3.53
N ILE A 72 13.59 0.08 3.00
CA ILE A 72 12.96 0.29 1.68
C ILE A 72 13.84 -0.29 0.56
N ALA A 73 15.16 -0.06 0.58
CA ALA A 73 16.09 -0.63 -0.38
C ALA A 73 16.10 -2.16 -0.33
N GLN A 74 16.06 -2.75 0.87
CA GLN A 74 15.96 -4.20 1.04
C GLN A 74 14.61 -4.76 0.57
N ILE A 75 13.50 -4.03 0.74
CA ILE A 75 12.19 -4.42 0.18
C ILE A 75 12.26 -4.42 -1.35
N LEU A 76 12.83 -3.38 -1.97
CA LEU A 76 13.00 -3.30 -3.43
C LEU A 76 13.92 -4.40 -3.99
N ILE A 77 14.99 -4.76 -3.25
CA ILE A 77 15.89 -5.87 -3.59
C ILE A 77 15.21 -7.24 -3.38
N LYS A 78 14.33 -7.37 -2.38
CA LYS A 78 13.62 -8.62 -2.07
C LYS A 78 12.42 -8.87 -2.97
N GLU A 79 11.79 -7.83 -3.50
CA GLU A 79 10.69 -7.92 -4.46
C GLU A 79 11.14 -8.13 -5.91
N SER A 80 12.44 -8.01 -6.20
CA SER A 80 13.02 -8.34 -7.51
C SER A 80 13.47 -9.80 -7.57
N SER A 81 12.71 -10.67 -8.25
CA SER A 81 13.18 -11.96 -8.77
C SER A 81 14.06 -11.74 -10.03
N PRO A 82 14.82 -12.74 -10.54
CA PRO A 82 16.14 -12.56 -11.15
C PRO A 82 16.08 -11.97 -12.57
N ILE A 83 15.77 -10.70 -12.65
CA ILE A 83 16.04 -9.80 -13.77
C ILE A 83 16.95 -8.72 -13.17
N GLU A 84 17.96 -8.27 -13.93
CA GLU A 84 18.99 -7.31 -13.50
C GLU A 84 18.42 -6.31 -12.50
N GLY A 85 18.97 -6.32 -11.28
CA GLY A 85 18.56 -5.42 -10.20
C GLY A 85 18.59 -3.95 -10.66
N PRO A 86 17.99 -3.02 -9.89
CA PRO A 86 18.02 -1.60 -10.23
C PRO A 86 19.45 -1.18 -10.61
N SER A 87 19.59 -0.46 -11.73
CA SER A 87 20.93 -0.08 -12.23
C SER A 87 21.69 0.68 -11.16
N GLU A 88 23.02 0.53 -11.13
CA GLU A 88 23.86 1.29 -10.19
C GLU A 88 23.61 2.79 -10.31
N ASP A 89 23.35 3.30 -11.52
CA ASP A 89 22.98 4.69 -11.76
C ASP A 89 21.63 5.06 -11.13
N PHE A 90 20.62 4.19 -11.25
CA PHE A 90 19.31 4.40 -10.63
C PHE A 90 19.43 4.42 -9.11
N ILE A 91 20.16 3.47 -8.52
CA ILE A 91 20.43 3.44 -7.08
C ILE A 91 21.25 4.65 -6.64
N ALA A 92 22.32 5.00 -7.38
CA ALA A 92 23.16 6.15 -7.09
C ALA A 92 22.38 7.47 -7.18
N SER A 93 21.42 7.60 -8.10
CA SER A 93 20.55 8.77 -8.19
C SER A 93 19.65 8.95 -6.96
N LEU A 94 19.17 7.84 -6.37
CA LEU A 94 18.42 7.84 -5.11
C LEU A 94 19.31 8.26 -3.94
N TRP A 95 20.57 7.81 -3.90
CA TRP A 95 21.52 8.13 -2.83
C TRP A 95 22.16 9.51 -2.95
N GLN A 96 22.44 10.02 -4.16
CA GLN A 96 23.13 11.30 -4.40
C GLN A 96 22.41 12.52 -3.81
N LYS A 97 21.12 12.42 -3.50
CA LYS A 97 20.34 13.49 -2.85
C LYS A 97 20.13 13.28 -1.35
N LEU A 98 20.52 12.13 -0.80
CA LEU A 98 20.52 11.86 0.64
C LEU A 98 21.79 12.38 1.32
N GLU A 99 22.88 12.62 0.56
CA GLU A 99 24.00 13.45 1.00
C GLU A 99 23.78 14.90 0.51
N PRO A 100 23.47 15.87 1.40
CA PRO A 100 24.32 16.20 2.55
C PRO A 100 23.54 16.55 3.83
N LEU A 101 23.61 15.70 4.86
CA LEU A 101 23.37 16.09 6.26
C LEU A 101 24.55 15.82 7.20
N GLU A 102 25.67 15.29 6.70
CA GLU A 102 26.87 14.99 7.52
C GLU A 102 27.87 16.15 7.67
N LYS A 103 27.64 17.33 7.06
CA LYS A 103 28.50 18.49 7.29
C LYS A 103 27.72 19.67 7.84
N GLY A 104 27.66 19.72 9.16
CA GLY A 104 27.16 20.86 9.90
C GLY A 104 27.88 22.15 9.50
N GLN A 105 27.08 23.17 9.16
CA GLN A 105 27.44 24.57 9.41
C GLN A 105 26.19 25.30 9.88
N GLU A 106 26.25 25.76 11.13
CA GLU A 106 25.40 26.82 11.67
C GLU A 106 25.37 28.01 10.70
N LYS A 107 24.19 28.38 10.20
CA LYS A 107 23.87 29.77 9.87
C LYS A 107 22.41 30.08 10.19
N THR A 108 22.28 31.02 11.12
CA THR A 108 21.10 31.83 11.43
C THR A 108 20.38 32.32 10.16
N HIS A 109 19.08 32.07 10.06
CA HIS A 109 18.22 32.66 9.05
C HIS A 109 17.85 34.09 9.42
N GLU A 110 18.39 35.07 8.69
CA GLU A 110 17.75 36.37 8.48
C GLU A 110 16.93 36.34 7.18
N LEU A 111 15.79 37.04 7.24
CA LEU A 111 14.76 37.15 6.22
C LEU A 111 15.18 37.99 5.00
N SER A 112 14.55 37.63 3.87
CA SER A 112 14.09 38.50 2.76
C SER A 112 14.99 38.64 1.50
N PRO A 113 14.49 39.19 0.36
CA PRO A 113 13.81 38.45 -0.71
C PRO A 113 14.38 38.75 -2.11
N PHE A 114 14.20 37.89 -3.12
CA PHE A 114 14.41 38.31 -4.52
C PHE A 114 13.56 37.53 -5.55
N TYR A 115 12.71 38.29 -6.26
CA TYR A 115 12.14 37.94 -7.56
C TYR A 115 13.08 38.40 -8.68
N ALA A 116 13.26 37.60 -9.73
CA ALA A 116 13.55 38.10 -11.07
C ALA A 116 13.17 37.10 -12.17
N ASN A 117 12.28 37.55 -13.05
CA ASN A 117 11.98 37.01 -14.39
C ASN A 117 13.22 36.99 -15.30
N ASN A 118 13.26 36.06 -16.27
CA ASN A 118 13.21 36.40 -17.71
C ASN A 118 13.27 35.17 -18.65
N ASN A 119 12.17 35.00 -19.38
CA ASN A 119 12.01 34.74 -20.83
C ASN A 119 13.16 34.23 -21.73
N LEU A 120 12.77 33.19 -22.51
CA LEU A 120 12.93 32.99 -23.97
C LEU A 120 14.34 32.78 -24.57
N SER A 121 14.55 31.60 -25.19
CA SER A 121 14.90 31.52 -26.62
C SER A 121 14.56 30.14 -27.23
N ARG A 122 13.79 30.14 -28.33
CA ARG A 122 13.70 29.04 -29.32
C ARG A 122 14.85 29.18 -30.33
N THR A 123 15.27 28.08 -30.95
CA THR A 123 15.57 27.96 -32.40
C THR A 123 15.75 26.49 -32.81
N PRO A 124 15.64 26.13 -34.12
CA PRO A 124 15.10 24.83 -34.57
C PRO A 124 16.09 23.85 -35.24
N SER A 125 15.71 22.55 -35.27
CA SER A 125 15.84 21.45 -36.28
C SER A 125 17.05 21.38 -37.24
N PRO A 126 17.61 20.19 -37.61
CA PRO A 126 16.89 19.20 -38.47
C PRO A 126 17.19 17.69 -38.25
N SER A 127 16.27 16.84 -38.73
CA SER A 127 16.41 15.39 -39.00
C SER A 127 16.98 15.16 -40.44
N PRO A 128 17.09 13.95 -41.05
CA PRO A 128 16.76 12.58 -40.58
C PRO A 128 17.79 11.47 -40.98
N VAL A 129 17.72 10.28 -40.38
CA VAL A 129 18.17 9.02 -41.05
C VAL A 129 17.19 7.88 -40.75
N LYS A 130 16.72 7.24 -41.83
CA LYS A 130 15.76 6.13 -41.87
C LYS A 130 16.44 4.79 -41.54
N LYS A 131 15.81 3.94 -40.74
CA LYS A 131 15.92 2.47 -40.86
C LYS A 131 14.53 1.83 -40.72
N LYS A 132 14.28 0.87 -41.60
CA LYS A 132 13.00 0.20 -41.85
C LYS A 132 12.80 -0.94 -40.86
N PHE A 133 11.60 -1.06 -40.29
CA PHE A 133 11.08 -2.31 -39.75
C PHE A 133 9.75 -2.66 -40.42
N LEU A 134 9.61 -3.94 -40.76
CA LEU A 134 8.49 -4.56 -41.45
C LEU A 134 7.24 -4.62 -40.56
N PRO A 135 6.02 -4.45 -41.11
CA PRO A 135 4.78 -4.57 -40.34
C PRO A 135 4.34 -6.03 -40.20
N TRP A 136 4.05 -6.45 -38.97
CA TRP A 136 3.19 -7.60 -38.72
C TRP A 136 1.75 -7.10 -38.79
N ALA A 137 1.12 -7.29 -39.94
CA ALA A 137 -0.32 -7.15 -40.11
C ALA A 137 -0.94 -8.56 -40.05
N GLY A 138 -1.83 -8.79 -39.08
CA GLY A 138 -2.63 -10.01 -39.05
C GLY A 138 -3.45 -10.14 -37.77
N LEU A 139 -4.78 -10.03 -37.93
CA LEU A 139 -5.87 -10.36 -36.99
C LEU A 139 -6.08 -9.32 -35.87
N VAL A 140 -7.26 -8.72 -35.62
CA VAL A 140 -8.65 -9.15 -35.89
C VAL A 140 -9.50 -7.93 -36.27
N ALA A 141 -10.09 -7.97 -37.46
CA ALA A 141 -11.21 -7.11 -37.83
C ALA A 141 -12.50 -7.82 -37.43
N SER A 142 -13.08 -7.47 -36.28
CA SER A 142 -14.50 -7.71 -35.95
C SER A 142 -14.88 -7.03 -34.62
N ILE A 143 -15.06 -5.72 -34.62
CA ILE A 143 -16.01 -4.93 -33.79
C ILE A 143 -16.17 -3.60 -34.54
N LEU A 144 -17.19 -3.48 -35.40
CA LEU A 144 -17.45 -2.24 -36.17
C LEU A 144 -18.94 -1.98 -36.39
N VAL A 145 -19.81 -2.33 -35.43
CA VAL A 145 -21.28 -2.13 -35.59
C VAL A 145 -21.96 -1.36 -34.45
N PHE A 146 -21.24 -0.78 -33.47
CA PHE A 146 -21.88 0.00 -32.39
C PHE A 146 -21.40 1.45 -32.19
N LEU A 147 -20.57 2.01 -33.08
CA LEU A 147 -19.94 3.33 -32.90
C LEU A 147 -20.47 4.43 -33.84
N PHE A 148 -21.77 4.75 -33.80
CA PHE A 148 -22.26 5.94 -34.54
C PHE A 148 -23.35 6.79 -33.86
N PHE A 149 -23.63 6.63 -32.56
CA PHE A 149 -24.65 7.44 -31.87
C PHE A 149 -24.18 8.38 -30.74
N PHE A 150 -22.88 8.56 -30.49
CA PHE A 150 -22.40 9.48 -29.42
C PHE A 150 -21.48 10.61 -29.89
N SER A 151 -21.36 10.89 -31.18
CA SER A 151 -20.46 11.94 -31.69
C SER A 151 -21.08 13.34 -31.65
N THR A 152 -21.29 13.91 -30.46
CA THR A 152 -21.15 15.36 -30.17
C THR A 152 -20.98 15.55 -28.65
N TRP A 153 -19.88 15.06 -28.10
CA TRP A 153 -19.57 15.25 -26.68
C TRP A 153 -18.69 16.50 -26.49
N SER A 154 -19.30 17.59 -26.01
CA SER A 154 -18.58 18.81 -25.63
C SER A 154 -17.87 18.61 -24.29
N GLY A 155 -16.57 18.86 -24.26
CA GLY A 155 -15.66 18.52 -23.16
C GLY A 155 -15.83 19.36 -21.90
N SER A 156 -16.61 18.84 -20.95
CA SER A 156 -16.48 19.22 -19.54
C SER A 156 -15.84 18.06 -18.76
N SER A 157 -15.02 18.39 -17.76
CA SER A 157 -14.26 17.43 -16.95
C SER A 157 -15.16 16.43 -16.20
N GLN A 158 -16.27 16.91 -15.63
CA GLN A 158 -17.26 16.04 -15.00
C GLN A 158 -17.82 14.98 -15.95
N ASN A 159 -17.93 15.30 -17.24
CA ASN A 159 -18.57 14.40 -18.20
C ASN A 159 -17.67 13.19 -18.51
N ILE A 160 -16.35 13.38 -18.67
CA ILE A 160 -15.44 12.27 -18.96
C ILE A 160 -15.28 11.30 -17.77
N VAL A 161 -15.22 11.81 -16.54
CA VAL A 161 -15.12 10.96 -15.35
C VAL A 161 -16.41 10.18 -15.09
N LEU A 162 -17.58 10.79 -15.31
CA LEU A 162 -18.87 10.10 -15.26
C LEU A 162 -18.96 9.01 -16.33
N ALA A 163 -18.55 9.30 -17.57
CA ALA A 163 -18.54 8.32 -18.65
C ALA A 163 -17.60 7.14 -18.34
N MET A 164 -16.47 7.41 -17.68
CA MET A 164 -15.57 6.37 -17.21
C MET A 164 -16.23 5.48 -16.15
N GLU A 165 -16.84 6.07 -15.13
CA GLU A 165 -17.54 5.32 -14.07
C GLU A 165 -18.66 4.44 -14.63
N ASP A 166 -19.46 4.99 -15.55
CA ASP A 166 -20.51 4.25 -16.28
C ASP A 166 -19.95 3.12 -17.14
N SER A 167 -18.79 3.32 -17.78
CA SER A 167 -18.19 2.32 -18.67
C SER A 167 -17.57 1.18 -17.88
N VAL A 168 -16.92 1.49 -16.75
CA VAL A 168 -16.42 0.49 -15.81
C VAL A 168 -17.57 -0.36 -15.24
N LYS A 169 -18.72 0.25 -14.90
CA LYS A 169 -19.92 -0.50 -14.45
C LYS A 169 -20.52 -1.43 -15.51
N LYS A 170 -20.26 -1.18 -16.80
CA LYS A 170 -20.76 -1.99 -17.93
C LYS A 170 -19.77 -3.08 -18.36
N LEU A 171 -18.61 -3.18 -17.73
CA LEU A 171 -17.65 -4.25 -18.02
C LEU A 171 -18.20 -5.59 -17.52
N GLU A 172 -18.42 -6.52 -18.44
CA GLU A 172 -18.77 -7.91 -18.10
C GLU A 172 -17.51 -8.73 -17.81
N ASN A 173 -16.48 -8.50 -18.62
CA ASN A 173 -15.17 -9.13 -18.48
C ASN A 173 -14.08 -8.29 -19.14
N TYR A 174 -12.81 -8.59 -18.81
CA TYR A 174 -11.67 -8.06 -19.53
C TYR A 174 -10.44 -8.96 -19.42
N HIS A 175 -9.60 -8.87 -20.43
CA HIS A 175 -8.24 -9.43 -20.45
C HIS A 175 -7.27 -8.29 -20.72
N GLY A 176 -6.29 -8.12 -19.85
CA GLY A 176 -5.33 -7.01 -19.94
C GLY A 176 -3.93 -7.42 -19.54
N ILE A 177 -2.95 -6.69 -20.05
CA ILE A 177 -1.57 -6.78 -19.60
C ILE A 177 -1.22 -5.43 -18.98
N LEU A 178 -1.00 -5.44 -17.67
CA LEU A 178 -0.67 -4.28 -16.88
C LEU A 178 0.84 -4.23 -16.64
N GLU A 179 1.45 -3.11 -16.97
CA GLU A 179 2.85 -2.83 -16.74
C GLU A 179 3.01 -1.79 -15.64
N LYS A 180 3.84 -2.09 -14.64
CA LYS A 180 4.23 -1.17 -13.57
C LYS A 180 5.66 -0.73 -13.79
N THR A 181 5.86 0.57 -13.86
CA THR A 181 7.17 1.21 -13.97
C THR A 181 7.33 2.24 -12.87
N SER A 182 8.56 2.45 -12.43
CA SER A 182 8.91 3.56 -11.56
C SER A 182 9.80 4.54 -12.29
N THR A 183 9.58 5.82 -12.06
CA THR A 183 10.38 6.91 -12.61
C THR A 183 10.96 7.69 -11.44
N ASN A 184 12.27 7.93 -11.45
CA ASN A 184 12.88 8.80 -10.44
C ASN A 184 12.79 10.28 -10.83
N GLU A 185 13.25 11.18 -9.94
CA GLU A 185 13.32 12.62 -10.21
C GLU A 185 14.19 13.02 -11.41
N ALA A 186 15.19 12.21 -11.78
CA ALA A 186 16.02 12.45 -12.95
C ALA A 186 15.30 12.06 -14.27
N GLY A 187 14.10 11.47 -14.17
CA GLY A 187 13.33 10.96 -15.31
C GLY A 187 13.78 9.58 -15.77
N GLU A 188 14.68 8.92 -15.03
CA GLU A 188 15.11 7.56 -15.32
C GLU A 188 14.00 6.60 -14.94
N ARG A 189 13.71 5.67 -15.85
CA ARG A 189 12.62 4.72 -15.72
C ARG A 189 13.16 3.34 -15.43
N GLN A 190 12.61 2.71 -14.40
CA GLN A 190 12.83 1.32 -14.07
C GLN A 190 11.53 0.56 -14.28
N PHE A 191 11.60 -0.51 -15.06
CA PHE A 191 10.51 -1.47 -15.14
C PHE A 191 10.45 -2.30 -13.85
N GLN A 192 9.27 -2.42 -13.25
CA GLN A 192 9.09 -3.21 -12.02
C GLN A 192 8.51 -4.58 -12.33
N ILE A 193 7.30 -4.62 -12.89
CA ILE A 193 6.58 -5.87 -13.10
C ILE A 193 5.59 -5.74 -14.24
N ARG A 194 5.34 -6.86 -14.92
CA ARG A 194 4.22 -7.05 -15.82
C ARG A 194 3.31 -8.13 -15.27
N THR A 195 2.02 -7.82 -15.24
CA THR A 195 0.97 -8.71 -14.75
C THR A 195 -0.08 -8.85 -15.84
N GLU A 196 -0.31 -10.08 -16.27
CA GLU A 196 -1.46 -10.41 -17.11
C GLU A 196 -2.67 -10.66 -16.23
N ILE A 197 -3.83 -10.12 -16.61
CA ILE A 197 -5.05 -10.08 -15.81
C ILE A 197 -6.20 -10.58 -16.66
N TRP A 198 -6.93 -11.56 -16.14
CA TRP A 198 -8.21 -12.03 -16.68
C TRP A 198 -9.26 -11.82 -15.62
N SER A 199 -10.40 -11.23 -15.98
CA SER A 199 -11.49 -10.96 -15.04
C SER A 199 -12.83 -11.21 -15.73
N VAL A 200 -13.70 -12.00 -15.09
CA VAL A 200 -15.05 -12.33 -15.52
C VAL A 200 -15.96 -12.31 -14.29
N GLY A 201 -16.75 -11.26 -14.11
CA GLY A 201 -17.54 -11.08 -12.88
C GLY A 201 -16.65 -11.14 -11.63
N GLU A 202 -16.91 -12.09 -10.74
CA GLU A 202 -16.12 -12.33 -9.52
C GLU A 202 -14.86 -13.16 -9.75
N ASN A 203 -14.78 -13.85 -10.89
CA ASN A 203 -13.64 -14.69 -11.21
C ASN A 203 -12.52 -13.82 -11.75
N TYR A 204 -11.30 -14.10 -11.32
CA TYR A 204 -10.14 -13.48 -11.92
C TYR A 204 -8.92 -14.39 -11.86
N ALA A 205 -7.98 -14.15 -12.76
CA ALA A 205 -6.65 -14.70 -12.70
C ALA A 205 -5.65 -13.55 -12.89
N THR A 206 -4.54 -13.61 -12.18
CA THR A 206 -3.39 -12.73 -12.40
C THR A 206 -2.14 -13.57 -12.53
N GLN A 207 -1.35 -13.31 -13.56
CA GLN A 207 -0.07 -13.97 -13.77
C GLN A 207 1.03 -12.93 -13.86
N THR A 208 1.98 -13.00 -12.94
CA THR A 208 3.19 -12.18 -13.01
C THR A 208 4.15 -12.75 -14.04
N GLN A 209 5.01 -11.92 -14.59
CA GLN A 209 6.10 -12.35 -15.48
C GLN A 209 7.01 -13.44 -14.86
N ASP A 210 7.11 -13.47 -13.52
CA ASP A 210 7.90 -14.46 -12.77
C ASP A 210 7.17 -15.80 -12.61
N GLY A 211 5.98 -15.94 -13.21
CA GLY A 211 5.21 -17.18 -13.23
C GLY A 211 4.40 -17.44 -11.96
N ILE A 212 4.19 -16.42 -11.12
CA ILE A 212 3.26 -16.50 -9.99
C ILE A 212 1.84 -16.30 -10.54
N LEU A 213 1.02 -17.34 -10.45
CA LEU A 213 -0.37 -17.33 -10.89
C LEU A 213 -1.28 -17.28 -9.67
N THR A 214 -2.08 -16.22 -9.52
CA THR A 214 -3.16 -16.17 -8.54
C THR A 214 -4.49 -16.30 -9.27
N VAL A 215 -5.35 -17.22 -8.85
CA VAL A 215 -6.67 -17.43 -9.45
C VAL A 215 -7.72 -17.40 -8.37
N ASN A 216 -8.84 -16.75 -8.65
CA ASN A 216 -10.10 -16.88 -7.95
C ASN A 216 -11.15 -17.33 -8.95
N ASN A 217 -11.72 -18.51 -8.73
CA ASN A 217 -12.77 -19.05 -9.60
C ASN A 217 -14.18 -18.92 -8.99
N GLY A 218 -14.32 -18.13 -7.93
CA GLY A 218 -15.58 -17.96 -7.22
C GLY A 218 -15.91 -19.09 -6.24
N GLU A 219 -15.12 -20.17 -6.17
CA GLU A 219 -15.25 -21.25 -5.19
C GLU A 219 -13.99 -21.48 -4.37
N THR A 220 -12.83 -21.23 -4.97
CA THR A 220 -11.50 -21.37 -4.38
C THR A 220 -10.64 -20.24 -4.90
N ARG A 221 -9.81 -19.69 -4.02
CA ARG A 221 -8.75 -18.76 -4.41
C ARG A 221 -7.41 -19.38 -4.05
N TRP A 222 -6.49 -19.38 -5.00
CA TRP A 222 -5.19 -20.00 -4.79
C TRP A 222 -4.09 -19.22 -5.49
N ARG A 223 -2.88 -19.36 -4.98
CA ARG A 223 -1.65 -18.86 -5.59
C ARG A 223 -0.74 -20.04 -5.91
N THR A 224 -0.35 -20.14 -7.16
CA THR A 224 0.60 -21.14 -7.66
C THR A 224 1.96 -20.50 -7.83
N ASN A 225 2.98 -21.06 -7.18
CA ASN A 225 4.38 -20.73 -7.41
C ASN A 225 5.06 -21.90 -8.11
N SER A 226 5.32 -21.73 -9.40
CA SER A 226 5.94 -22.78 -10.22
C SER A 226 7.39 -23.08 -9.84
N ALA A 227 8.11 -22.11 -9.27
CA ALA A 227 9.50 -22.27 -8.87
C ALA A 227 9.65 -23.15 -7.62
N THR A 228 8.73 -23.00 -6.65
CA THR A 228 8.72 -23.81 -5.42
C THR A 228 7.84 -25.05 -5.50
N LYS A 229 7.07 -25.20 -6.59
CA LYS A 229 6.05 -26.25 -6.73
C LYS A 229 5.05 -26.24 -5.58
N GLU A 230 4.58 -25.05 -5.21
CA GLU A 230 3.64 -24.86 -4.12
C GLU A 230 2.35 -24.18 -4.62
N ILE A 231 1.22 -24.63 -4.08
CA ILE A 231 -0.09 -24.00 -4.23
C ILE A 231 -0.56 -23.58 -2.84
N SER A 232 -0.68 -22.28 -2.61
CA SER A 232 -1.21 -21.73 -1.37
C SER A 232 -2.70 -21.40 -1.55
N LEU A 233 -3.58 -21.95 -0.71
CA LEU A 233 -4.99 -21.56 -0.67
C LEU A 233 -5.12 -20.22 0.07
N LEU A 234 -5.94 -19.33 -0.47
CA LEU A 234 -6.14 -17.96 0.00
C LEU A 234 -7.60 -17.75 0.40
N PRO A 235 -7.90 -16.82 1.33
CA PRO A 235 -9.26 -16.43 1.63
C PRO A 235 -9.96 -15.87 0.38
N ILE A 236 -11.17 -16.34 0.09
CA ILE A 236 -11.94 -15.89 -1.08
C ILE A 236 -12.54 -14.50 -0.87
N TYR A 237 -12.66 -14.07 0.39
CA TYR A 237 -13.42 -12.89 0.80
C TYR A 237 -12.60 -11.61 1.03
N ALA A 238 -11.27 -11.64 0.90
CA ALA A 238 -10.41 -10.46 1.11
C ALA A 238 -9.35 -10.34 0.01
N ASP A 239 -9.49 -9.38 -0.90
CA ASP A 239 -8.62 -9.29 -2.07
C ASP A 239 -8.23 -7.87 -2.49
N PRO A 240 -7.09 -7.37 -1.99
CA PRO A 240 -6.56 -6.08 -2.42
C PRO A 240 -5.83 -6.19 -3.77
N HIS A 241 -6.23 -5.34 -4.73
CA HIS A 241 -5.51 -5.10 -5.98
C HIS A 241 -5.00 -3.65 -6.04
N ASP A 242 -3.76 -3.46 -6.49
CA ASP A 242 -3.05 -2.17 -6.51
C ASP A 242 -3.61 -1.17 -7.54
N PHE A 243 -4.07 -1.65 -8.71
CA PHE A 243 -4.75 -0.84 -9.73
C PHE A 243 -6.04 -1.51 -10.17
N ASP A 244 -7.14 -1.04 -9.60
CA ASP A 244 -8.48 -1.56 -9.79
C ASP A 244 -9.32 -0.52 -10.55
N LEU A 245 -9.84 -0.90 -11.72
CA LEU A 245 -10.61 -0.01 -12.59
C LEU A 245 -11.82 0.61 -11.86
N GLN A 246 -12.50 -0.14 -11.00
CA GLN A 246 -13.66 0.32 -10.24
C GLN A 246 -13.25 1.30 -9.15
N LYS A 247 -12.20 0.98 -8.38
CA LYS A 247 -11.69 1.87 -7.32
C LYS A 247 -11.20 3.20 -7.89
N GLU A 248 -10.45 3.18 -8.98
CA GLU A 248 -9.92 4.40 -9.58
C GLU A 248 -11.00 5.26 -10.22
N ALA A 249 -12.02 4.65 -10.84
CA ALA A 249 -13.18 5.40 -11.32
C ALA A 249 -13.94 6.08 -10.17
N ALA A 250 -14.15 5.38 -9.05
CA ALA A 250 -14.80 5.93 -7.87
C ALA A 250 -13.99 7.10 -7.25
N LYS A 251 -12.66 6.96 -7.13
CA LYS A 251 -11.78 8.04 -6.64
C LYS A 251 -11.84 9.27 -7.54
N ALA A 252 -11.70 9.08 -8.86
CA ALA A 252 -11.75 10.18 -9.82
C ALA A 252 -13.08 10.94 -9.77
N LEU A 253 -14.20 10.23 -9.52
CA LEU A 253 -15.51 10.84 -9.35
C LEU A 253 -15.62 11.64 -8.03
N SER A 254 -14.95 11.17 -6.97
CA SER A 254 -15.00 11.78 -5.64
C SER A 254 -14.14 13.03 -5.48
N TYR A 255 -13.09 13.18 -6.29
CA TYR A 255 -12.11 14.25 -6.15
C TYR A 255 -12.19 15.32 -7.27
N PRO A 256 -11.81 16.58 -6.97
CA PRO A 256 -11.61 17.58 -8.00
C PRO A 256 -10.61 17.10 -9.05
N HIS A 257 -10.89 17.40 -10.31
CA HIS A 257 -10.05 17.01 -11.42
C HIS A 257 -10.11 18.02 -12.56
N GLN A 258 -9.03 18.08 -13.34
CA GLN A 258 -8.90 18.93 -14.52
C GLN A 258 -8.42 18.13 -15.73
N ILE A 259 -8.91 18.47 -16.92
CA ILE A 259 -8.42 17.90 -18.18
C ILE A 259 -7.16 18.67 -18.57
N LEU A 260 -6.06 17.95 -18.75
CA LEU A 260 -4.76 18.52 -19.16
C LEU A 260 -4.55 18.45 -20.68
N GLY A 261 -5.17 17.48 -21.36
CA GLY A 261 -5.09 17.37 -22.80
C GLY A 261 -5.39 15.96 -23.30
N GLU A 262 -4.87 15.68 -24.49
CA GLU A 262 -4.97 14.38 -25.14
C GLU A 262 -3.57 13.82 -25.38
N GLU A 263 -3.38 12.54 -25.08
CA GLU A 263 -2.13 11.84 -25.28
C GLU A 263 -2.37 10.46 -25.88
N THR A 264 -1.35 9.89 -26.52
CA THR A 264 -1.42 8.51 -27.02
C THR A 264 -0.71 7.58 -26.05
N ILE A 265 -1.45 6.69 -25.41
CA ILE A 265 -0.95 5.70 -24.46
C ILE A 265 -1.15 4.31 -25.05
N ALA A 266 -0.06 3.53 -25.18
CA ALA A 266 -0.08 2.19 -25.77
C ALA A 266 -0.83 2.10 -27.12
N GLY A 267 -0.71 3.15 -27.95
CA GLY A 267 -1.37 3.23 -29.26
C GLY A 267 -2.84 3.68 -29.24
N ARG A 268 -3.38 4.04 -28.08
CA ARG A 268 -4.76 4.51 -27.89
C ARG A 268 -4.78 6.00 -27.55
N VAL A 269 -5.71 6.75 -28.13
CA VAL A 269 -5.89 8.17 -27.79
C VAL A 269 -6.67 8.26 -26.48
N ALA A 270 -6.11 8.96 -25.50
CA ALA A 270 -6.68 9.09 -24.18
C ALA A 270 -6.73 10.56 -23.74
N THR A 271 -7.78 10.87 -22.98
CA THR A 271 -7.90 12.13 -22.25
C THR A 271 -7.04 12.05 -21.00
N HIS A 272 -6.05 12.92 -20.91
CA HIS A 272 -5.20 13.08 -19.73
C HIS A 272 -5.89 13.99 -18.73
N ILE A 273 -6.16 13.46 -17.53
CA ILE A 273 -6.69 14.23 -16.41
C ILE A 273 -5.73 14.23 -15.23
N GLU A 274 -5.71 15.34 -14.50
CA GLU A 274 -5.07 15.45 -13.19
C GLU A 274 -6.15 15.44 -12.12
N ILE A 275 -5.96 14.59 -11.10
CA ILE A 275 -6.85 14.45 -9.96
C ILE A 275 -6.16 15.06 -8.74
N GLN A 276 -6.90 15.86 -7.98
CA GLN A 276 -6.42 16.64 -6.84
C GLN A 276 -7.05 16.15 -5.54
N PRO A 277 -6.46 15.14 -4.86
CA PRO A 277 -6.95 14.68 -3.57
C PRO A 277 -6.79 15.80 -2.51
N PRO A 278 -7.76 16.02 -1.62
CA PRO A 278 -7.67 17.07 -0.60
C PRO A 278 -6.39 16.93 0.24
N GLY A 279 -5.52 17.93 0.24
CA GLY A 279 -4.26 17.90 0.98
C GLY A 279 -3.18 16.95 0.47
N GLY A 280 -3.48 16.13 -0.53
CA GLY A 280 -2.50 15.26 -1.18
C GLY A 280 -1.79 15.95 -2.32
N LEU A 281 -0.84 15.23 -2.90
CA LEU A 281 -0.22 15.61 -4.16
C LEU A 281 -1.11 15.17 -5.33
N PRO A 282 -1.17 15.95 -6.41
CA PRO A 282 -1.93 15.57 -7.60
C PRO A 282 -1.34 14.33 -8.25
N TYR A 283 -2.20 13.55 -8.88
CA TYR A 283 -1.82 12.38 -9.68
C TYR A 283 -2.57 12.40 -11.01
N SER A 284 -2.07 11.64 -11.99
CA SER A 284 -2.61 11.65 -13.34
C SER A 284 -3.30 10.34 -13.69
N LEU A 285 -4.38 10.45 -14.46
CA LEU A 285 -5.12 9.33 -15.01
C LEU A 285 -5.36 9.57 -16.51
N TRP A 286 -5.21 8.54 -17.33
CA TRP A 286 -5.51 8.60 -18.76
C TRP A 286 -6.71 7.73 -19.06
N ILE A 287 -7.74 8.37 -19.62
CA ILE A 287 -9.03 7.75 -19.94
C ILE A 287 -9.12 7.58 -21.45
N ASP A 288 -9.17 6.34 -21.92
CA ASP A 288 -9.28 6.01 -23.33
C ASP A 288 -10.52 6.65 -23.97
N GLN A 289 -10.38 7.33 -25.11
CA GLN A 289 -11.51 8.05 -25.72
C GLN A 289 -12.54 7.13 -26.39
N GLU A 290 -12.15 5.91 -26.76
CA GLU A 290 -13.06 4.96 -27.41
C GLU A 290 -13.91 4.20 -26.40
N THR A 291 -13.27 3.66 -25.35
CA THR A 291 -13.92 2.81 -24.33
C THR A 291 -14.28 3.55 -23.05
N HIS A 292 -13.76 4.75 -22.85
CA HIS A 292 -13.85 5.53 -21.60
C HIS A 292 -13.24 4.84 -20.38
N LEU A 293 -12.41 3.81 -20.56
CA LEU A 293 -11.77 3.11 -19.44
C LEU A 293 -10.45 3.79 -19.04
N PRO A 294 -10.08 3.76 -17.75
CA PRO A 294 -8.76 4.20 -17.34
C PRO A 294 -7.71 3.20 -17.83
N ILE A 295 -6.76 3.67 -18.63
CA ILE A 295 -5.72 2.83 -19.23
C ILE A 295 -4.32 3.10 -18.69
N GLN A 296 -4.13 4.22 -17.99
CA GLN A 296 -2.90 4.50 -17.26
C GLN A 296 -3.19 5.31 -16.01
N LEU A 297 -2.48 4.96 -14.94
CA LEU A 297 -2.43 5.70 -13.67
C LEU A 297 -0.98 6.07 -13.42
N GLN A 298 -0.72 7.34 -13.13
CA GLN A 298 0.58 7.81 -12.68
C GLN A 298 0.42 8.47 -11.32
N THR A 299 1.11 7.93 -10.30
CA THR A 299 1.05 8.47 -8.94
C THR A 299 1.68 9.85 -8.86
N ALA A 300 1.45 10.54 -7.75
CA ALA A 300 2.29 11.68 -7.40
C ALA A 300 3.78 11.26 -7.29
N LEU A 301 4.68 12.20 -7.57
CA LEU A 301 6.10 12.05 -7.26
C LEU A 301 6.28 12.20 -5.74
N GLN A 302 6.67 11.12 -5.07
CA GLN A 302 6.88 11.07 -3.62
C GLN A 302 8.25 10.49 -3.33
N LYS A 303 9.03 11.15 -2.45
CA LYS A 303 10.41 10.73 -2.11
C LYS A 303 11.25 10.38 -3.36
N SER A 304 11.19 11.27 -4.35
CA SER A 304 11.87 11.14 -5.63
C SER A 304 11.45 9.94 -6.50
N LEU A 305 10.35 9.27 -6.19
CA LEU A 305 9.83 8.13 -6.92
C LEU A 305 8.38 8.38 -7.37
N GLN A 306 8.11 8.07 -8.64
CA GLN A 306 6.77 8.11 -9.22
C GLN A 306 6.49 6.75 -9.84
N THR A 307 5.31 6.18 -9.59
CA THR A 307 4.91 4.90 -10.18
C THR A 307 3.89 5.13 -11.29
N THR A 308 4.07 4.44 -12.41
CA THR A 308 3.13 4.44 -13.54
C THR A 308 2.66 3.02 -13.82
N TYR A 309 1.35 2.83 -13.76
CA TYR A 309 0.64 1.61 -14.16
C TYR A 309 0.03 1.83 -15.54
N THR A 310 0.33 0.98 -16.52
CA THR A 310 -0.13 1.13 -17.91
C THR A 310 -0.71 -0.17 -18.43
N TYR A 311 -1.95 -0.15 -18.90
CA TYR A 311 -2.48 -1.25 -19.72
C TYR A 311 -1.85 -1.17 -21.11
N ILE A 312 -0.83 -2.00 -21.36
CA ILE A 312 -0.20 -2.09 -22.67
C ILE A 312 -1.06 -2.88 -23.67
N SER A 313 -1.98 -3.70 -23.15
CA SER A 313 -3.11 -4.26 -23.88
C SER A 313 -4.32 -4.36 -22.95
N LEU A 314 -5.52 -4.10 -23.48
CA LEU A 314 -6.78 -4.25 -22.75
C LEU A 314 -7.89 -4.58 -23.75
N ALA A 315 -8.37 -5.81 -23.71
CA ALA A 315 -9.54 -6.28 -24.44
C ALA A 315 -10.70 -6.44 -23.47
N THR A 316 -11.86 -5.86 -23.80
CA THR A 316 -13.04 -5.82 -22.94
C THR A 316 -14.18 -6.59 -23.57
N ASN A 317 -15.05 -7.16 -22.73
CA ASN A 317 -16.21 -7.94 -23.17
C ASN A 317 -15.84 -8.96 -24.27
N THR A 318 -14.72 -9.64 -24.04
CA THR A 318 -14.09 -10.60 -24.94
C THR A 318 -14.36 -12.03 -24.49
N THR A 319 -13.91 -13.00 -25.28
CA THR A 319 -13.92 -14.41 -24.88
C THR A 319 -12.68 -14.69 -24.03
N ILE A 320 -12.89 -15.14 -22.79
CA ILE A 320 -11.83 -15.58 -21.88
C ILE A 320 -11.86 -17.11 -21.78
N PRO A 321 -10.73 -17.81 -21.94
CA PRO A 321 -10.68 -19.27 -21.81
C PRO A 321 -11.13 -19.72 -20.41
N GLU A 322 -12.08 -20.65 -20.33
CA GLU A 322 -12.61 -21.14 -19.05
C GLU A 322 -11.59 -21.95 -18.25
N ASP A 323 -10.63 -22.58 -18.93
CA ASP A 323 -9.59 -23.42 -18.34
C ASP A 323 -8.65 -22.64 -17.42
N ILE A 324 -8.53 -21.31 -17.59
CA ILE A 324 -7.72 -20.47 -16.71
C ILE A 324 -8.25 -20.42 -15.28
N PHE A 325 -9.56 -20.62 -15.10
CA PHE A 325 -10.23 -20.64 -13.81
C PHE A 325 -10.38 -22.06 -13.25
N ALA A 326 -9.89 -23.08 -13.96
CA ALA A 326 -10.01 -24.47 -13.53
C ALA A 326 -8.98 -24.80 -12.45
N TYR A 327 -9.46 -25.23 -11.27
CA TYR A 327 -8.59 -25.69 -10.20
C TYR A 327 -8.12 -27.13 -10.45
N ASN A 328 -7.00 -27.27 -11.15
CA ASN A 328 -6.36 -28.55 -11.47
C ASN A 328 -4.91 -28.57 -10.94
N PRO A 329 -4.69 -28.70 -9.62
CA PRO A 329 -3.36 -28.70 -9.02
C PRO A 329 -2.51 -29.84 -9.61
N PRO A 330 -1.29 -29.59 -10.13
CA PRO A 330 -0.45 -30.65 -10.64
C PRO A 330 -0.03 -31.63 -9.53
N GLN A 331 0.09 -32.92 -9.88
CA GLN A 331 0.34 -33.98 -8.89
C GLN A 331 1.67 -33.82 -8.11
N ASP A 332 2.64 -33.12 -8.68
CA ASP A 332 3.95 -32.88 -8.07
C ASP A 332 4.02 -31.58 -7.24
N TYR A 333 2.90 -30.87 -7.06
CA TYR A 333 2.82 -29.65 -6.27
C TYR A 333 2.34 -29.95 -4.85
N ARG A 334 2.91 -29.24 -3.88
CA ARG A 334 2.44 -29.24 -2.50
C ARG A 334 1.31 -28.21 -2.36
N VAL A 335 0.14 -28.64 -1.90
CA VAL A 335 -0.95 -27.74 -1.53
C VAL A 335 -0.83 -27.37 -0.05
N VAL A 336 -0.87 -26.08 0.25
CA VAL A 336 -0.80 -25.50 1.59
C VAL A 336 -2.05 -24.68 1.84
N ASP A 337 -2.80 -25.03 2.88
CA ASP A 337 -3.96 -24.25 3.35
C ASP A 337 -3.64 -23.65 4.72
N ASN A 338 -3.65 -22.33 4.80
CA ASN A 338 -3.39 -21.59 6.04
C ASN A 338 -4.66 -20.92 6.60
N THR A 339 -5.80 -20.99 5.91
CA THR A 339 -7.02 -20.33 6.38
C THR A 339 -7.79 -21.21 7.37
N ASN A 340 -7.70 -22.55 7.21
CA ASN A 340 -8.53 -23.55 7.90
C ASN A 340 -10.05 -23.36 7.72
N ASP A 341 -10.48 -22.42 6.88
CA ASP A 341 -11.88 -22.10 6.62
C ASP A 341 -12.42 -23.07 5.56
N GLN A 342 -13.25 -24.02 5.98
CA GLN A 342 -13.90 -24.95 5.06
C GLN A 342 -15.29 -24.46 4.64
N LEU A 343 -15.59 -24.55 3.34
CA LEU A 343 -16.93 -24.30 2.81
C LEU A 343 -17.88 -25.39 3.33
N VAL A 344 -18.99 -24.98 3.94
CA VAL A 344 -20.00 -25.89 4.49
C VAL A 344 -21.36 -25.66 3.83
N ALA A 345 -22.18 -26.70 3.77
CA ALA A 345 -23.45 -26.66 3.04
C ALA A 345 -24.59 -26.01 3.83
N SER A 346 -24.47 -25.92 5.16
CA SER A 346 -25.51 -25.35 6.01
C SER A 346 -24.97 -24.74 7.30
N LEU A 347 -25.83 -23.97 7.99
CA LEU A 347 -25.53 -23.41 9.30
C LEU A 347 -25.31 -24.49 10.36
N GLU A 348 -26.05 -25.60 10.30
CA GLU A 348 -25.89 -26.72 11.23
C GLU A 348 -24.50 -27.35 11.09
N GLU A 349 -24.00 -27.50 9.87
CA GLU A 349 -22.64 -27.97 9.62
C GLU A 349 -21.61 -26.96 10.13
N ALA A 350 -21.81 -25.66 9.88
CA ALA A 350 -20.95 -24.60 10.40
C ALA A 350 -20.83 -24.62 11.93
N ILE A 351 -21.95 -24.87 12.63
CA ILE A 351 -22.01 -25.00 14.09
C ILE A 351 -21.22 -26.23 14.56
N GLN A 352 -21.36 -27.37 13.87
CA GLN A 352 -20.63 -28.60 14.22
C GLN A 352 -19.11 -28.43 14.06
N VAL A 353 -18.69 -27.73 13.02
CA VAL A 353 -17.28 -27.50 12.70
C VAL A 353 -16.66 -26.49 13.66
N SER A 354 -17.35 -25.38 13.89
CA SER A 354 -16.82 -24.27 14.69
C SER A 354 -16.98 -24.48 16.19
N GLY A 355 -17.99 -25.23 16.62
CA GLY A 355 -18.39 -25.31 18.01
C GLY A 355 -19.01 -24.01 18.56
N LEU A 356 -19.34 -23.05 17.68
CA LEU A 356 -19.98 -21.79 18.07
C LEU A 356 -21.50 -21.87 18.04
N ALA A 357 -22.15 -21.02 18.82
CA ALA A 357 -23.57 -20.71 18.69
C ALA A 357 -23.70 -19.32 18.01
N PRO A 358 -23.77 -19.25 16.67
CA PRO A 358 -23.79 -17.98 15.96
C PRO A 358 -25.08 -17.19 16.22
N LEU A 359 -24.98 -15.88 16.11
CA LEU A 359 -26.13 -14.99 16.04
C LEU A 359 -26.91 -15.24 14.75
N GLU A 360 -28.24 -15.25 14.87
CA GLU A 360 -29.14 -15.47 13.76
C GLU A 360 -29.13 -14.30 12.77
N LEU A 361 -29.17 -14.65 11.48
CA LEU A 361 -29.27 -13.72 10.36
C LEU A 361 -30.60 -13.94 9.67
N THR A 362 -31.28 -12.87 9.29
CA THR A 362 -32.54 -12.97 8.53
C THR A 362 -32.28 -13.12 7.03
N THR A 363 -31.15 -12.59 6.57
CA THR A 363 -30.69 -12.76 5.18
C THR A 363 -29.89 -14.05 5.07
N THR A 364 -30.24 -14.87 4.09
CA THR A 364 -29.49 -16.10 3.79
C THR A 364 -28.15 -15.73 3.15
N PRO A 365 -27.01 -16.19 3.72
CA PRO A 365 -25.71 -16.00 3.11
C PRO A 365 -25.62 -16.81 1.81
N ARG A 366 -24.83 -16.32 0.85
CA ARG A 366 -24.54 -17.06 -0.38
C ARG A 366 -23.68 -18.28 -0.09
N ARG A 367 -22.68 -18.12 0.80
CA ARG A 367 -21.77 -19.18 1.23
C ARG A 367 -21.53 -19.08 2.73
N ILE A 368 -21.24 -20.23 3.35
CA ILE A 368 -20.84 -20.29 4.75
C ILE A 368 -19.50 -21.02 4.81
N PHE A 369 -18.53 -20.41 5.48
CA PHE A 369 -17.27 -21.05 5.82
C PHE A 369 -17.20 -21.24 7.33
N ALA A 370 -16.58 -22.33 7.77
CA ALA A 370 -16.40 -22.60 9.19
C ALA A 370 -15.01 -23.14 9.46
N ALA A 371 -14.46 -22.76 10.60
CA ALA A 371 -13.24 -23.28 11.19
C ALA A 371 -13.45 -23.39 12.70
N PRO A 372 -12.60 -24.11 13.45
CA PRO A 372 -12.70 -24.13 14.91
C PRO A 372 -12.80 -22.71 15.48
N GLU A 373 -13.84 -22.47 16.29
CA GLU A 373 -14.13 -21.19 16.94
C GLU A 373 -14.40 -20.00 15.99
N ARG A 374 -14.79 -20.27 14.74
CA ARG A 374 -15.04 -19.24 13.71
C ARG A 374 -16.08 -19.67 12.66
N ILE A 375 -16.98 -18.76 12.30
CA ILE A 375 -17.89 -18.89 11.16
C ILE A 375 -17.80 -17.61 10.32
N VAL A 376 -17.75 -17.77 9.00
CA VAL A 376 -17.80 -16.67 8.03
C VAL A 376 -19.05 -16.83 7.17
N PHE A 377 -19.89 -15.81 7.16
CA PHE A 377 -21.05 -15.70 6.31
C PHE A 377 -20.70 -14.75 5.16
N ASP A 378 -20.77 -15.26 3.94
CA ASP A 378 -20.42 -14.49 2.76
C ASP A 378 -21.67 -14.11 1.96
N PHE A 379 -21.85 -12.80 1.75
CA PHE A 379 -22.92 -12.17 0.98
C PHE A 379 -22.39 -11.52 -0.31
N GLU A 380 -21.24 -11.98 -0.81
CA GLU A 380 -20.56 -11.51 -2.02
C GLU A 380 -19.89 -10.13 -1.85
N ASP A 381 -20.68 -9.08 -1.64
CA ASP A 381 -20.13 -7.71 -1.47
C ASP A 381 -19.81 -7.37 -0.02
N THR A 382 -20.19 -8.27 0.90
CA THR A 382 -20.08 -8.10 2.35
C THR A 382 -19.92 -9.45 3.02
N ILE A 383 -19.04 -9.54 4.02
CA ILE A 383 -18.89 -10.71 4.88
C ILE A 383 -19.21 -10.38 6.33
N ILE A 384 -19.70 -11.38 7.04
CA ILE A 384 -19.85 -11.36 8.49
C ILE A 384 -19.01 -12.48 9.06
N ILE A 385 -18.08 -12.13 9.93
CA ILE A 385 -17.26 -13.06 10.67
C ILE A 385 -17.79 -13.08 12.10
N GLN A 386 -18.10 -14.28 12.59
CA GLN A 386 -18.40 -14.51 14.01
C GLN A 386 -17.35 -15.46 14.55
N SER A 387 -16.58 -15.02 15.54
CA SER A 387 -15.50 -15.80 16.14
C SER A 387 -15.61 -15.77 17.66
N LYS A 388 -15.04 -16.76 18.35
CA LYS A 388 -15.02 -16.75 19.81
C LYS A 388 -14.19 -15.57 20.33
N ALA A 389 -14.78 -14.77 21.23
CA ALA A 389 -14.07 -13.69 21.87
C ALA A 389 -12.97 -14.23 22.80
N THR A 390 -11.74 -13.80 22.59
CA THR A 390 -10.58 -14.22 23.40
C THR A 390 -10.28 -13.26 24.55
N GLY A 391 -10.95 -12.11 24.62
CA GLY A 391 -10.72 -11.08 25.63
C GLY A 391 -11.61 -9.85 25.43
N ALA A 392 -11.20 -8.74 26.05
CA ALA A 392 -11.82 -7.44 25.82
C ALA A 392 -11.49 -6.92 24.40
N LEU A 393 -12.41 -6.15 23.82
CA LEU A 393 -12.21 -5.54 22.51
C LEU A 393 -11.13 -4.48 22.61
N VAL A 394 -10.00 -4.70 21.94
CA VAL A 394 -8.97 -3.68 21.72
C VAL A 394 -9.33 -2.93 20.45
N ILE A 395 -9.75 -1.68 20.63
CA ILE A 395 -10.15 -0.80 19.52
C ILE A 395 -8.91 -0.42 18.71
N ASP A 396 -9.02 -0.54 17.39
CA ASP A 396 -8.06 0.00 16.44
C ASP A 396 -7.99 1.53 16.60
N PRO A 397 -6.80 2.13 16.82
CA PRO A 397 -6.69 3.58 17.00
C PRO A 397 -7.24 4.40 15.83
N LEU A 398 -7.31 3.84 14.63
CA LEU A 398 -7.85 4.49 13.43
C LEU A 398 -9.38 4.51 13.40
N ALA A 399 -10.04 3.73 14.26
CA ALA A 399 -11.48 3.55 14.22
C ALA A 399 -12.25 4.67 14.94
N ALA A 400 -13.38 5.06 14.36
CA ALA A 400 -14.39 5.82 15.08
C ALA A 400 -15.10 4.91 16.10
N LEU A 401 -15.59 5.51 17.18
CA LEU A 401 -16.23 4.82 18.30
C LEU A 401 -17.74 5.00 18.30
N GLY A 402 -18.47 3.91 18.08
CA GLY A 402 -19.92 3.81 18.26
C GLY A 402 -20.31 3.03 19.52
N GLN A 403 -21.54 2.50 19.53
CA GLN A 403 -21.99 1.51 20.52
C GLN A 403 -22.73 0.35 19.88
N ALA A 404 -22.55 -0.84 20.44
CA ALA A 404 -23.34 -2.03 20.13
C ALA A 404 -23.43 -2.90 21.39
N GLU A 405 -24.62 -3.39 21.70
CA GLU A 405 -24.92 -4.27 22.84
C GLU A 405 -24.46 -3.71 24.20
N GLY A 406 -24.45 -2.38 24.34
CA GLY A 406 -23.98 -1.68 25.53
C GLY A 406 -22.46 -1.64 25.71
N GLY A 407 -21.70 -2.14 24.72
CA GLY A 407 -20.25 -2.06 24.64
C GLY A 407 -19.76 -1.13 23.52
N PRO A 408 -18.43 -0.96 23.40
CA PRO A 408 -17.85 -0.19 22.31
C PRO A 408 -18.04 -0.89 20.96
N LEU A 409 -18.33 -0.10 19.94
CA LEU A 409 -18.35 -0.53 18.54
C LEU A 409 -17.19 0.16 17.82
N GLU A 410 -16.34 -0.63 17.19
CA GLU A 410 -15.29 -0.16 16.30
C GLU A 410 -15.89 0.08 14.91
N ILE A 411 -15.69 1.30 14.39
CA ILE A 411 -16.17 1.72 13.07
C ILE A 411 -14.97 2.09 12.21
N LEU A 412 -14.71 1.28 11.19
CA LEU A 412 -13.71 1.50 10.15
C LEU A 412 -14.40 1.69 8.79
N PRO A 413 -13.70 2.20 7.76
CA PRO A 413 -14.25 2.30 6.42
C PRO A 413 -14.75 0.94 5.92
N ASN A 414 -16.06 0.86 5.63
CA ASN A 414 -16.74 -0.36 5.22
C ASN A 414 -16.56 -1.55 6.19
N SER A 415 -16.29 -1.31 7.48
CA SER A 415 -16.10 -2.37 8.47
C SER A 415 -16.62 -1.98 9.84
N LEU A 416 -17.29 -2.91 10.51
CA LEU A 416 -17.73 -2.80 11.90
C LEU A 416 -17.20 -3.97 12.71
N ARG A 417 -16.84 -3.73 13.98
CA ARG A 417 -16.40 -4.79 14.89
C ARG A 417 -16.85 -4.54 16.33
N TRP A 418 -17.43 -5.55 16.97
CA TRP A 418 -17.89 -5.47 18.38
C TRP A 418 -17.93 -6.85 19.06
N LEU A 419 -18.12 -6.85 20.38
CA LEU A 419 -18.34 -8.07 21.16
C LEU A 419 -19.81 -8.26 21.50
N GLN A 420 -20.32 -9.48 21.36
CA GLN A 420 -21.69 -9.83 21.72
C GLN A 420 -21.79 -11.30 22.12
N LYS A 421 -22.39 -11.59 23.29
CA LYS A 421 -22.74 -12.94 23.77
C LYS A 421 -21.62 -13.97 23.92
N ASP A 422 -20.35 -13.58 23.84
CA ASP A 422 -19.10 -14.41 23.78
C ASP A 422 -18.44 -14.46 22.39
N LEU A 423 -19.01 -13.76 21.42
CA LEU A 423 -18.49 -13.65 20.07
C LEU A 423 -17.83 -12.29 19.85
N GLU A 424 -16.75 -12.28 19.09
CA GLU A 424 -16.29 -11.13 18.32
C GLU A 424 -16.95 -11.19 16.95
N ILE A 425 -17.72 -10.14 16.65
CA ILE A 425 -18.45 -9.97 15.40
C ILE A 425 -17.69 -8.93 14.58
N GLN A 426 -17.43 -9.27 13.32
CA GLN A 426 -16.87 -8.35 12.34
C GLN A 426 -17.71 -8.38 11.08
N VAL A 427 -18.11 -7.21 10.56
CA VAL A 427 -18.86 -7.08 9.31
C VAL A 427 -18.05 -6.21 8.37
N GLN A 428 -17.69 -6.70 7.19
CA GLN A 428 -16.85 -5.99 6.21
C GLN A 428 -17.49 -5.99 4.83
N GLY A 429 -17.59 -4.83 4.17
CA GLY A 429 -18.07 -4.71 2.80
C GLY A 429 -19.13 -3.64 2.62
N LYS A 430 -19.80 -3.59 1.46
CA LYS A 430 -20.65 -2.44 1.07
C LYS A 430 -21.94 -2.34 1.88
N ARG A 431 -22.49 -3.46 2.34
CA ARG A 431 -23.75 -3.55 3.09
C ARG A 431 -23.51 -3.72 4.60
N PHE A 432 -22.35 -3.31 5.08
CA PHE A 432 -21.91 -3.57 6.46
C PHE A 432 -22.94 -3.09 7.51
N GLU A 433 -23.53 -1.91 7.33
CA GLU A 433 -24.52 -1.37 8.26
C GLU A 433 -25.84 -2.16 8.21
N GLU A 434 -26.33 -2.46 7.00
CA GLU A 434 -27.58 -3.21 6.79
C GLU A 434 -27.52 -4.59 7.46
N LEU A 435 -26.43 -5.30 7.25
CA LEU A 435 -26.23 -6.64 7.80
C LEU A 435 -25.95 -6.62 9.31
N ALA A 436 -25.18 -5.65 9.82
CA ALA A 436 -24.94 -5.51 11.25
C ALA A 436 -26.23 -5.28 12.04
N ARG A 437 -27.20 -4.53 11.47
CA ARG A 437 -28.52 -4.30 12.09
C ARG A 437 -29.38 -5.55 12.24
N GLN A 438 -29.06 -6.65 11.54
CA GLN A 438 -29.72 -7.94 11.74
C GLN A 438 -29.22 -8.64 13.01
N LEU A 439 -27.97 -8.39 13.40
CA LEU A 439 -27.29 -9.04 14.52
C LEU A 439 -27.56 -8.32 15.86
N THR A 440 -27.77 -7.01 15.81
CA THR A 440 -28.09 -6.20 16.99
C THR A 440 -29.02 -5.03 16.66
N TYR A 441 -30.02 -4.82 17.51
CA TYR A 441 -30.95 -3.68 17.44
C TYR A 441 -30.41 -2.43 18.15
N THR A 442 -29.29 -2.55 18.86
CA THR A 442 -28.66 -1.45 19.62
C THR A 442 -27.50 -0.80 18.87
N LEU A 443 -27.35 -1.11 17.57
CA LEU A 443 -26.30 -0.55 16.72
C LEU A 443 -26.43 0.98 16.61
N ASP A 444 -25.51 1.66 17.26
CA ASP A 444 -25.36 3.11 17.25
C ASP A 444 -24.04 3.48 16.56
N LEU A 445 -24.16 3.94 15.31
CA LEU A 445 -23.05 4.48 14.53
C LEU A 445 -22.78 5.96 14.84
N THR A 446 -23.62 6.58 15.67
CA THR A 446 -23.44 7.99 16.03
C THR A 446 -22.16 8.07 16.86
N PRO A 447 -21.13 8.74 16.37
CA PRO A 447 -19.86 8.62 17.04
C PRO A 447 -19.89 9.39 18.35
N GLN A 448 -19.28 8.82 19.39
CA GLN A 448 -19.25 9.42 20.71
C GLN A 448 -18.23 10.54 20.81
N ALA A 449 -18.45 11.66 20.11
CA ALA A 449 -17.73 12.90 20.39
C ALA A 449 -18.66 13.83 21.19
N LYS A 450 -18.35 14.05 22.46
CA LYS A 450 -19.03 15.10 23.23
C LYS A 450 -18.54 16.45 22.70
N PRO A 451 -19.38 17.50 22.79
CA PRO A 451 -18.91 18.84 22.49
C PRO A 451 -17.66 19.15 23.32
N LEU A 452 -16.66 19.79 22.70
CA LEU A 452 -15.49 20.30 23.39
C LEU A 452 -15.93 21.06 24.66
N PRO A 453 -15.25 20.88 25.81
CA PRO A 453 -15.58 21.66 26.99
C PRO A 453 -15.50 23.16 26.69
N PRO A 454 -16.25 23.99 27.43
CA PRO A 454 -16.25 25.43 27.20
C PRO A 454 -14.82 25.99 27.16
N GLU A 455 -14.56 26.94 26.24
CA GLU A 455 -13.22 27.47 25.93
C GLU A 455 -12.42 27.94 27.15
N LYS A 456 -13.10 28.30 28.24
CA LYS A 456 -12.46 28.71 29.49
C LYS A 456 -11.69 27.61 30.22
N THR A 457 -11.92 26.35 29.87
CA THR A 457 -11.29 25.18 30.52
C THR A 457 -10.19 24.54 29.68
N MET A 458 -10.14 24.82 28.37
CA MET A 458 -9.24 24.18 27.42
C MET A 458 -8.17 25.16 26.94
N ILE A 459 -6.91 24.72 26.95
CA ILE A 459 -5.81 25.47 26.35
C ILE A 459 -5.83 25.16 24.85
N LYS A 460 -6.27 26.13 24.04
CA LYS A 460 -6.26 26.05 22.57
C LYS A 460 -4.84 26.22 22.05
N LEU A 461 -4.46 25.37 21.10
CA LEU A 461 -3.18 25.51 20.40
C LEU A 461 -3.38 26.31 19.10
N PRO A 462 -2.47 27.23 18.76
CA PRO A 462 -2.46 27.83 17.44
C PRO A 462 -2.11 26.76 16.40
N ILE A 463 -2.86 26.73 15.30
CA ILE A 463 -2.66 25.76 14.22
C ILE A 463 -2.33 26.51 12.94
N ASP A 464 -1.25 26.10 12.30
CA ASP A 464 -0.90 26.54 10.95
C ASP A 464 -1.30 25.43 9.95
N LEU A 465 -2.33 25.71 9.15
CA LEU A 465 -2.87 24.73 8.21
C LEU A 465 -1.88 24.38 7.09
N GLU A 466 -0.93 25.26 6.74
CA GLU A 466 0.11 24.92 5.76
C GLU A 466 1.09 23.89 6.33
N ILE A 467 1.43 23.99 7.61
CA ILE A 467 2.25 22.97 8.29
C ILE A 467 1.50 21.64 8.33
N VAL A 468 0.22 21.64 8.71
CA VAL A 468 -0.59 20.41 8.76
C VAL A 468 -0.71 19.77 7.37
N LYS A 469 -0.90 20.58 6.32
CA LYS A 469 -0.92 20.10 4.93
C LYS A 469 0.41 19.50 4.51
N ASN A 470 1.54 20.11 4.87
CA ASN A 470 2.86 19.56 4.57
C ASN A 470 3.12 18.25 5.32
N ASN A 471 2.64 18.13 6.57
CA ASN A 471 2.71 16.89 7.33
C ASN A 471 1.85 15.79 6.71
N GLN A 472 0.64 16.12 6.24
CA GLN A 472 -0.22 15.18 5.51
C GLN A 472 0.51 14.60 4.29
N GLN A 473 1.18 15.44 3.50
CA GLN A 473 1.94 14.99 2.31
C GLN A 473 3.12 14.09 2.67
N GLN A 474 3.80 14.36 3.81
CA GLN A 474 4.87 13.49 4.30
C GLN A 474 4.31 12.11 4.71
N VAL A 475 3.16 12.08 5.39
CA VAL A 475 2.47 10.84 5.76
C VAL A 475 2.00 10.05 4.54
N ASP A 476 1.43 10.73 3.55
CA ASP A 476 1.07 10.11 2.28
C ASP A 476 2.28 9.49 1.55
N SER A 477 3.48 10.00 1.83
CA SER A 477 4.75 9.49 1.29
C SER A 477 5.37 8.39 2.19
N GLY A 478 4.63 7.91 3.19
CA GLY A 478 5.05 6.87 4.13
C GLY A 478 5.98 7.35 5.25
N SER A 479 6.10 8.65 5.50
CA SER A 479 6.88 9.17 6.64
C SER A 479 5.97 9.44 7.83
N SER A 480 6.43 9.19 9.06
CA SER A 480 5.64 9.44 10.29
C SER A 480 4.22 8.83 10.28
N PRO A 481 4.03 7.55 9.89
CA PRO A 481 2.71 6.92 9.79
C PRO A 481 1.93 6.96 11.11
N TRP A 482 2.63 7.11 12.24
CA TRP A 482 2.07 7.31 13.57
C TRP A 482 1.13 8.52 13.68
N GLN A 483 1.21 9.50 12.78
CA GLN A 483 0.29 10.65 12.78
C GLN A 483 -1.14 10.29 12.36
N LEU A 484 -1.36 9.08 11.83
CA LEU A 484 -2.69 8.54 11.55
C LEU A 484 -3.37 7.99 12.80
N ASP A 485 -2.61 7.71 13.87
CA ASP A 485 -3.09 7.22 15.16
C ASP A 485 -3.27 8.39 16.16
N PRO A 486 -4.50 8.69 16.62
CA PRO A 486 -4.76 9.78 17.54
C PRO A 486 -4.16 9.55 18.93
N VAL A 487 -4.05 8.30 19.40
CA VAL A 487 -3.46 7.95 20.70
C VAL A 487 -1.96 8.18 20.64
N GLN A 488 -1.30 7.77 19.56
CA GLN A 488 0.13 8.01 19.36
C GLN A 488 0.45 9.51 19.18
N VAL A 489 -0.39 10.27 18.50
CA VAL A 489 -0.25 11.74 18.43
C VAL A 489 -0.39 12.38 19.81
N ALA A 490 -1.39 11.95 20.61
CA ALA A 490 -1.57 12.44 21.97
C ALA A 490 -0.37 12.07 22.87
N PHE A 491 0.12 10.83 22.77
CA PHE A 491 1.31 10.37 23.50
C PHE A 491 2.51 11.26 23.22
N THR A 492 2.83 11.47 21.94
CA THR A 492 3.95 12.33 21.53
C THR A 492 3.79 13.76 22.07
N PHE A 493 2.58 14.31 22.00
CA PHE A 493 2.29 15.64 22.54
C PHE A 493 2.55 15.72 24.05
N ILE A 494 2.02 14.77 24.84
CA ILE A 494 2.18 14.78 26.30
C ILE A 494 3.64 14.56 26.70
N ALA A 495 4.33 13.65 26.03
CA ALA A 495 5.75 13.40 26.27
C ALA A 495 6.59 14.67 26.04
N LEU A 496 6.30 15.46 25.00
CA LEU A 496 6.95 16.75 24.75
C LEU A 496 6.54 17.84 25.77
N GLN A 497 5.36 17.75 26.40
CA GLN A 497 5.04 18.63 27.53
C GLN A 497 5.87 18.29 28.78
N ILE A 498 6.27 17.03 28.96
CA ILE A 498 7.13 16.59 30.08
C ILE A 498 8.60 16.91 29.79
N SER A 499 9.04 16.68 28.54
CA SER A 499 10.42 16.90 28.08
C SER A 499 10.45 17.85 26.89
N PRO A 500 10.37 19.19 27.11
CA PRO A 500 10.28 20.18 26.03
C PRO A 500 11.51 20.21 25.11
N GLU A 501 12.66 19.81 25.62
CA GLU A 501 13.92 19.73 24.87
C GLU A 501 14.00 18.50 23.95
N GLY A 502 12.96 17.67 23.93
CA GLY A 502 12.88 16.42 23.18
C GLY A 502 12.92 15.18 24.09
N ILE A 503 12.54 14.04 23.52
CA ILE A 503 12.53 12.74 24.19
C ILE A 503 13.86 12.05 23.89
N VAL A 504 14.66 11.76 24.92
CA VAL A 504 15.93 11.04 24.80
C VAL A 504 15.87 9.76 25.65
N GLY A 505 16.00 8.61 25.01
CA GLY A 505 15.89 7.31 25.68
C GLY A 505 14.43 6.84 25.82
N GLU A 506 14.10 6.24 26.97
CA GLU A 506 12.73 5.78 27.24
C GLU A 506 11.77 6.98 27.34
N PRO A 507 10.57 6.90 26.73
CA PRO A 507 9.58 7.96 26.86
C PRO A 507 9.21 8.23 28.33
N PRO A 508 8.98 9.50 28.71
CA PRO A 508 8.68 9.88 30.09
C PRO A 508 7.23 9.57 30.51
N LEU A 509 6.52 8.76 29.73
CA LEU A 509 5.10 8.44 29.85
C LEU A 509 4.91 7.00 29.38
N ASP A 510 4.13 6.22 30.12
CA ASP A 510 3.72 4.89 29.67
C ASP A 510 2.54 5.01 28.70
N TYR A 511 2.68 4.41 27.52
CA TYR A 511 1.67 4.47 26.45
C TYR A 511 0.34 3.85 26.88
N ASP A 512 0.38 2.79 27.69
CA ASP A 512 -0.82 2.06 28.15
C ASP A 512 -1.66 2.88 29.13
N THR A 513 -1.15 4.03 29.58
CA THR A 513 -1.88 4.96 30.45
C THR A 513 -2.79 5.92 29.69
N LEU A 514 -2.75 5.90 28.35
CA LEU A 514 -3.62 6.69 27.49
C LEU A 514 -4.85 5.90 27.10
N THR A 515 -5.99 6.58 27.07
CA THR A 515 -7.26 5.96 26.68
C THR A 515 -8.00 6.89 25.74
N MET A 516 -8.31 6.39 24.54
CA MET A 516 -9.22 7.06 23.62
C MET A 516 -10.64 6.96 24.19
N ILE A 517 -11.18 8.08 24.64
CA ILE A 517 -12.52 8.14 25.27
C ILE A 517 -13.60 8.61 24.28
N GLU A 518 -13.19 9.27 23.20
CA GLU A 518 -14.07 9.80 22.16
C GLU A 518 -13.33 9.75 20.81
N ASN A 519 -13.99 9.29 19.75
CA ASN A 519 -13.48 9.35 18.36
C ASN A 519 -14.64 9.30 17.38
N ASP A 520 -14.81 10.34 16.55
CA ASP A 520 -15.85 10.40 15.51
C ASP A 520 -15.33 10.19 14.08
N GLY A 521 -14.06 9.80 13.96
CA GLY A 521 -13.34 9.71 12.68
C GLY A 521 -12.82 11.06 12.18
N LYS A 522 -13.21 12.17 12.81
CA LYS A 522 -12.79 13.55 12.49
C LYS A 522 -12.23 14.28 13.70
N LYS A 523 -12.73 13.95 14.89
CA LYS A 523 -12.40 14.51 16.20
C LYS A 523 -12.19 13.36 17.16
N ALA A 524 -11.18 13.51 18.02
CA ALA A 524 -10.89 12.53 19.05
C ALA A 524 -10.50 13.21 20.36
N VAL A 525 -10.75 12.51 21.47
CA VAL A 525 -10.30 12.90 22.80
C VAL A 525 -9.55 11.73 23.42
N VAL A 526 -8.28 11.98 23.76
CA VAL A 526 -7.42 11.01 24.44
C VAL A 526 -7.19 11.49 25.86
N GLN A 527 -7.57 10.68 26.84
CA GLN A 527 -7.34 10.93 28.25
C GLN A 527 -6.03 10.28 28.68
N ALA A 528 -5.24 10.98 29.51
CA ALA A 528 -4.04 10.42 30.12
C ALA A 528 -4.24 10.23 31.62
N ALA A 529 -3.85 9.08 32.16
CA ALA A 529 -3.95 8.79 33.60
C ALA A 529 -2.88 9.51 34.43
N GLU A 530 -1.75 9.86 33.82
CA GLU A 530 -0.60 10.52 34.45
C GLU A 530 -0.04 11.65 33.57
N GLY A 531 0.98 12.36 34.07
CA GLY A 531 1.60 13.49 33.38
C GLY A 531 0.89 14.85 33.58
N PRO A 532 1.42 15.93 32.97
CA PRO A 532 0.92 17.30 33.15
C PRO A 532 -0.39 17.59 32.40
N VAL A 533 -0.79 16.69 31.51
CA VAL A 533 -1.99 16.81 30.67
C VAL A 533 -3.02 15.79 31.13
N LYS A 534 -4.27 16.23 31.30
CA LYS A 534 -5.40 15.37 31.64
C LYS A 534 -6.06 14.77 30.40
N ALA A 535 -6.22 15.58 29.35
CA ALA A 535 -6.87 15.17 28.11
C ALA A 535 -6.33 15.99 26.93
N VAL A 536 -6.23 15.36 25.77
CA VAL A 536 -5.79 15.94 24.49
C VAL A 536 -6.96 15.90 23.52
N TYR A 537 -7.21 17.02 22.84
CA TYR A 537 -8.22 17.15 21.80
C TYR A 537 -7.54 17.14 20.44
N LEU A 538 -7.98 16.25 19.56
CA LEU A 538 -7.42 16.07 18.23
C LEU A 538 -8.51 16.26 17.18
N GLU A 539 -8.14 16.84 16.05
CA GLU A 539 -8.98 16.90 14.87
C GLU A 539 -8.16 16.52 13.63
N ARG A 540 -8.77 15.81 12.69
CA ARG A 540 -8.26 15.76 11.32
C ARG A 540 -8.67 17.06 10.64
N LEU A 541 -7.73 17.81 10.09
CA LEU A 541 -8.02 19.16 9.59
C LEU A 541 -8.00 19.27 8.06
N ILE A 542 -7.22 18.41 7.41
CA ILE A 542 -6.99 18.46 5.96
C ILE A 542 -7.87 17.44 5.23
N ARG A 543 -7.82 16.16 5.62
CA ARG A 543 -8.75 15.12 5.18
C ARG A 543 -9.58 14.64 6.36
N GLN A 544 -10.87 14.42 6.13
CA GLN A 544 -11.81 14.00 7.17
C GLN A 544 -12.11 12.49 7.10
N ASP A 545 -11.38 11.78 6.23
CA ASP A 545 -11.42 10.33 6.06
C ASP A 545 -10.26 9.66 6.81
N GLU A 546 -10.18 8.33 6.75
CA GLU A 546 -9.16 7.50 7.42
C GLU A 546 -7.72 7.83 7.04
N THR A 547 -7.50 8.48 5.89
CA THR A 547 -6.17 8.86 5.43
C THR A 547 -5.70 10.19 6.01
N GLY A 548 -6.58 10.91 6.73
CA GLY A 548 -6.25 12.18 7.36
C GLY A 548 -5.40 12.04 8.62
N ILE A 549 -4.38 12.88 8.75
CA ILE A 549 -3.56 12.96 9.96
C ILE A 549 -4.32 13.63 11.11
N TRP A 550 -4.05 13.18 12.33
CA TRP A 550 -4.57 13.82 13.54
C TRP A 550 -3.69 14.99 13.96
N THR A 551 -4.33 16.12 14.28
CA THR A 551 -3.67 17.33 14.78
C THR A 551 -4.19 17.69 16.15
N VAL A 552 -3.30 17.93 17.12
CA VAL A 552 -3.70 18.42 18.44
C VAL A 552 -4.21 19.86 18.33
N THR A 553 -5.48 20.08 18.67
CA THR A 553 -6.12 21.41 18.60
C THR A 553 -6.26 22.06 19.97
N GLY A 554 -6.13 21.28 21.04
CA GLY A 554 -6.10 21.78 22.40
C GLY A 554 -5.88 20.67 23.43
N TYR A 555 -5.77 21.06 24.69
CA TYR A 555 -5.65 20.10 25.80
C TYR A 555 -6.19 20.68 27.12
N LEU A 556 -6.45 19.80 28.09
CA LEU A 556 -6.70 20.15 29.49
C LEU A 556 -5.42 19.90 30.29
N ALA A 557 -4.86 20.93 30.93
CA ALA A 557 -3.82 20.75 31.93
C ALA A 557 -4.40 20.13 33.22
N ARG A 558 -3.54 19.49 34.02
CA ARG A 558 -3.89 19.02 35.36
C ARG A 558 -3.78 20.09 36.43
#